data_AF-A0A356E6T3-F1
#
_entry.id   AF-A0A356E6T3-F1
#
_cell.length_a   1.000
_cell.length_b   1.000
_cell.length_c   1.000
_cell.angle_alpha   90.00
_cell.angle_beta   90.00
_cell.angle_gamma   90.00
#
_symmetry.space_group_name_H-M   'P 1'
#
loop_
_entity.id
_entity.type
_entity.pdbx_description
1 polymer ?
#
loop_
_entity_poly.entity_id
_entity_poly.type
_entity_poly.pdbx_seq_one_letter_code
_entity_poly.pdbx_strand_id
1 'polypeptide(L)' 'MEKQKVNLQAVDKLIEYIGGRENIATVTHCITRLRFVLNDESKVDTKAIEELPMVKANFSTGGQYQVVIGQEVGSYYKVL' A
#
# COMPACT_ATOMS: atom_id res chain seq x y z
N MET A 1 18.08 -11.39 -16.23
CA MET A 1 17.39 -10.16 -15.81
C MET A 1 15.93 -10.51 -15.58
N GLU A 2 15.59 -11.02 -14.40
CA GLU A 2 14.21 -11.30 -14.04
C GLU A 2 13.48 -9.98 -13.86
N LYS A 3 12.61 -9.66 -14.82
CA LYS A 3 11.65 -8.56 -14.65
C LYS A 3 10.79 -8.93 -13.46
N GLN A 4 10.98 -8.24 -12.35
CA GLN A 4 10.17 -8.39 -11.16
C GLN A 4 8.72 -8.09 -11.57
N LYS A 5 7.91 -9.16 -11.71
CA LYS A 5 6.50 -9.07 -12.05
C LYS A 5 5.83 -8.45 -10.82
N VAL A 6 5.54 -7.17 -10.88
CA VAL A 6 4.64 -6.51 -9.92
C VAL A 6 3.39 -7.37 -9.81
N ASN A 7 3.08 -7.82 -8.61
CA ASN A 7 1.90 -8.61 -8.37
C ASN A 7 0.67 -7.68 -8.35
N LEU A 8 0.05 -7.49 -9.52
CA LEU A 8 -1.13 -6.64 -9.68
C LEU A 8 -2.27 -7.03 -8.73
N GLN A 9 -2.44 -8.33 -8.48
CA GLN A 9 -3.48 -8.81 -7.55
C GLN A 9 -3.19 -8.37 -6.11
N ALA A 10 -1.92 -8.25 -5.72
CA ALA A 10 -1.57 -7.77 -4.40
C ALA A 10 -1.85 -6.26 -4.24
N VAL A 11 -1.74 -5.48 -5.32
CA VAL A 11 -2.12 -4.06 -5.33
C VAL A 11 -3.63 -3.93 -5.22
N ASP A 12 -4.41 -4.66 -6.02
CA ASP A 12 -5.87 -4.61 -5.93
C ASP A 12 -6.37 -4.97 -4.52
N LYS A 13 -5.81 -6.03 -3.93
CA LYS A 13 -6.08 -6.41 -2.54
C LYS A 13 -5.69 -5.34 -1.53
N LEU A 14 -4.52 -4.70 -1.70
CA LEU A 14 -4.09 -3.60 -0.83
C LEU A 14 -5.13 -2.47 -0.82
N ILE A 15 -5.64 -2.10 -1.99
CA ILE A 15 -6.67 -1.06 -2.12
C ILE A 15 -7.98 -1.50 -1.47
N GLU A 16 -8.40 -2.74 -1.67
CA GLU A 16 -9.57 -3.31 -1.02
C GLU A 16 -9.44 -3.28 0.50
N TYR A 17 -8.31 -3.75 1.04
CA TYR A 17 -8.04 -3.77 2.48
C TYR A 17 -7.88 -2.39 3.09
N ILE A 18 -7.48 -1.39 2.30
CA ILE A 18 -7.47 0.01 2.74
C ILE A 18 -8.89 0.61 2.83
N GLY A 19 -9.93 -0.12 2.39
CA GLY A 19 -11.32 0.35 2.38
C GLY A 19 -11.78 0.87 1.01
N GLY A 20 -11.05 0.50 -0.06
CA GLY A 20 -11.35 0.85 -1.43
C GLY A 20 -10.70 2.15 -1.90
N ARG A 21 -10.75 2.40 -3.22
CA ARG A 21 -10.22 3.64 -3.84
C ARG A 21 -10.89 4.89 -3.30
N GLU A 22 -12.17 4.80 -2.93
CA GLU A 22 -12.94 5.88 -2.32
C GLU A 22 -12.43 6.30 -0.92
N ASN A 23 -11.77 5.39 -0.20
CA ASN A 23 -11.18 5.71 1.10
C ASN A 23 -9.82 6.39 0.99
N ILE A 24 -9.20 6.40 -0.21
CA ILE A 24 -7.89 7.00 -0.44
C ILE A 24 -8.09 8.45 -0.88
N ALA A 25 -7.74 9.40 -0.02
CA ALA A 25 -7.74 10.80 -0.36
C ALA A 25 -6.55 11.14 -1.27
N THR A 26 -5.37 10.60 -0.96
CA THR A 26 -4.14 10.81 -1.75
C THR A 26 -3.16 9.69 -1.46
N VAL A 27 -2.40 9.28 -2.48
CA VAL A 27 -1.30 8.33 -2.33
C VAL A 27 0.01 8.97 -2.79
N THR A 28 1.06 8.80 -2.00
CA THR A 28 2.42 9.22 -2.35
C THR A 28 3.40 8.10 -2.04
N HIS A 29 4.63 8.18 -2.55
CA HIS A 29 5.65 7.19 -2.25
C HIS A 29 7.01 7.85 -2.02
N CYS A 30 7.83 7.21 -1.20
CA CYS A 30 9.26 7.51 -1.10
C CYS A 30 10.06 6.37 -1.74
N ILE A 31 11.34 6.22 -1.38
CA ILE A 31 12.22 5.19 -1.93
C ILE A 31 11.80 3.78 -1.49
N THR A 32 11.15 3.64 -0.32
CA THR A 32 10.85 2.32 0.26
C THR A 32 9.41 2.12 0.74
N ARG A 33 8.57 3.16 0.74
CA ARG A 33 7.24 3.12 1.38
C ARG A 33 6.19 3.86 0.55
N LEU A 34 4.98 3.32 0.54
CA LEU A 34 3.77 4.03 0.13
C LEU A 34 3.20 4.75 1.35
N ARG A 35 2.66 5.94 1.12
CA ARG A 35 1.98 6.77 2.11
C ARG A 35 0.60 7.06 1.57
N PHE A 36 -0.40 6.54 2.25
CA PHE A 36 -1.80 6.75 1.94
C PHE A 36 -2.37 7.75 2.93
N VAL A 37 -2.90 8.84 2.41
CA VAL A 37 -3.80 9.71 3.15
C VAL A 37 -5.19 9.11 2.98
N LEU A 38 -5.78 8.68 4.09
CA LEU A 38 -7.08 8.01 4.10
C LEU A 38 -8.16 8.94 4.64
N ASN A 39 -9.37 8.81 4.11
CA ASN A 39 -10.54 9.51 4.62
C ASN A 39 -11.00 8.90 5.95
N ASP A 40 -10.91 7.58 6.08
CA ASP A 40 -11.33 6.82 7.26
C ASP A 40 -10.38 5.64 7.53
N GLU A 41 -9.49 5.80 8.51
CA GLU A 41 -8.54 4.74 8.89
C GLU A 41 -9.19 3.54 9.56
N SER A 42 -10.44 3.65 10.05
CA SER A 42 -11.14 2.54 10.69
C SER A 42 -11.54 1.43 9.71
N LYS A 43 -11.59 1.75 8.41
CA LYS A 43 -11.86 0.79 7.33
C LYS A 43 -10.65 -0.04 6.92
N VAL A 44 -9.47 0.27 7.47
CA VAL A 44 -8.22 -0.37 7.06
C VAL A 44 -8.05 -1.71 7.77
N ASP A 45 -8.02 -2.80 6.99
CA ASP A 45 -7.64 -4.12 7.47
C ASP A 45 -6.11 -4.27 7.53
N THR A 46 -5.55 -3.73 8.60
CA THR A 46 -4.11 -3.72 8.86
C THR A 46 -3.50 -5.13 8.89
N LYS A 47 -4.27 -6.13 9.37
CA LYS A 47 -3.82 -7.52 9.44
C LYS A 47 -3.75 -8.14 8.04
N ALA A 48 -4.78 -7.96 7.22
CA ALA A 48 -4.79 -8.47 5.85
C ALA A 48 -3.68 -7.84 4.99
N ILE A 49 -3.37 -6.55 5.24
CA ILE A 49 -2.26 -5.85 4.57
C ILE A 49 -0.90 -6.44 4.97
N GLU A 50 -0.70 -6.79 6.24
CA GLU A 50 0.54 -7.41 6.72
C GLU A 50 0.79 -8.80 6.09
N GLU A 51 -0.27 -9.54 5.77
CA GLU A 51 -0.18 -10.85 5.11
C GLU A 51 0.17 -10.76 3.62
N LEU A 52 0.15 -9.57 3.01
CA LEU A 52 0.53 -9.41 1.61
C LEU A 52 2.04 -9.62 1.44
N PRO A 53 2.47 -10.45 0.46
CA PRO A 53 3.89 -10.82 0.30
C PRO A 53 4.80 -9.64 -0.08
N MET A 54 4.22 -8.54 -0.59
CA MET A 54 4.94 -7.30 -0.91
C MET A 54 5.14 -6.40 0.31
N VAL A 55 4.40 -6.62 1.40
CA VAL A 55 4.40 -5.77 2.59
C VAL A 55 5.40 -6.33 3.60
N LYS A 56 6.37 -5.49 3.98
CA LYS A 56 7.35 -5.80 5.02
C LYS A 56 6.93 -5.29 6.39
N ALA A 57 6.20 -4.18 6.41
CA ALA A 57 5.63 -3.57 7.60
C ALA A 57 4.57 -2.57 7.17
N ASN A 58 3.59 -2.30 8.04
CA ASN A 58 2.64 -1.22 7.86
C ASN A 58 2.40 -0.53 9.20
N PHE A 59 2.05 0.76 9.16
CA PHE A 59 1.74 1.54 10.36
C PHE A 59 1.04 2.84 10.00
N SER A 60 0.15 3.31 10.87
CA SER A 60 -0.43 4.65 10.78
C SER A 60 0.35 5.64 11.64
N THR A 61 0.66 6.82 11.09
CA THR A 61 1.20 7.94 11.86
C THR A 61 0.88 9.27 11.20
N GLY A 62 0.48 10.27 11.99
CA GLY A 62 0.21 11.63 11.51
C GLY A 62 -0.93 11.71 10.48
N GLY A 63 -1.97 10.88 10.61
CA GLY A 63 -3.09 10.80 9.66
C GLY A 63 -2.72 10.20 8.31
N GLN A 64 -1.60 9.46 8.25
CA GLN A 64 -1.17 8.75 7.05
C GLN A 64 -0.91 7.28 7.37
N TYR A 65 -1.52 6.41 6.58
CA TYR A 65 -1.25 4.99 6.59
C TYR A 65 -0.03 4.69 5.71
N GLN A 66 1.03 4.13 6.30
CA GLN A 66 2.29 3.85 5.63
C GLN A 66 2.47 2.35 5.43
N VAL A 67 2.87 1.97 4.21
CA VAL A 67 3.13 0.58 3.84
C VAL A 67 4.55 0.46 3.33
N VAL A 68 5.37 -0.30 4.03
CA VAL A 68 6.78 -0.56 3.69
C VAL A 68 6.84 -1.72 2.73
N ILE A 69 7.31 -1.47 1.51
CA ILE A 69 7.49 -2.49 0.47
C ILE A 69 8.98 -2.76 0.23
N GLY A 70 9.78 -1.70 0.18
CA GLY A 70 11.19 -1.75 -0.21
C GLY A 70 11.45 -1.04 -1.54
N GLN A 71 12.60 -1.31 -2.16
CA GLN A 71 13.07 -0.61 -3.36
C GLN A 71 12.13 -0.73 -4.58
N GLU A 72 11.25 -1.73 -4.57
CA GLU A 72 10.26 -1.96 -5.62
C GLU A 72 9.03 -1.07 -5.55
N VAL A 73 8.91 -0.24 -4.50
CA VAL A 73 7.72 0.59 -4.27
C VAL A 73 7.32 1.42 -5.49
N GLY A 74 8.28 1.92 -6.27
CA GLY A 74 8.01 2.69 -7.49
C GLY A 74 7.29 1.87 -8.56
N SER A 75 7.53 0.56 -8.61
CA SER A 75 6.84 -0.35 -9.53
C SER A 75 5.40 -0.61 -9.10
N TYR A 76 5.16 -0.74 -7.79
CA TYR A 76 3.81 -0.88 -7.22
C TYR A 76 3.00 0.41 -7.32
N TYR A 77 3.62 1.58 -7.14
CA TYR A 77 2.95 2.87 -7.26
C TYR A 77 2.46 3.15 -8.69
N LYS A 78 3.19 2.70 -9.72
CA LYS A 78 2.82 2.93 -11.13
C LYS A 78 1.57 2.18 -11.58
N VAL A 79 1.15 1.15 -10.85
CA VAL A 79 0.03 0.28 -11.21
C VAL A 79 -1.21 0.49 -10.32
N LEU A 80 -1.13 1.46 -9.41
CA LEU A 80 -2.10 1.74 -8.34
C LEU A 80 -3.17 2.72 -8.85
#